data_AF-F8GIW3-F1
#
_entry.id   AF-F8GIW3-F1
#
_cell.length_a   1.000
_cell.length_b   1.000
_cell.length_c   1.000
_cell.angle_alpha   90.00
_cell.angle_beta   90.00
_cell.angle_gamma   90.00
#
_symmetry.space_group_name_H-M   'P 1'
#
loop_
_entity.id
_entity.type
_entity.pdbx_description
1 polymer ?
#
loop_
_entity_poly.entity_id
_entity_poly.type
_entity_poly.pdbx_seq_one_letter_code
_entity_poly.pdbx_strand_id
1 'polypeptide(L)'
;MIGVTLEIMDNSYFTTPIARHIWDTKYRYRERGVVLDASIQDTWNRIAKTLAAQETGRDYWQARFYDILRNFKFLPGGRIQAGAGTAHQVTLFNCFVMGTIADSMDGIFDALKEGTLTMQQGGGVGYDFSTLRPRGAQVHGVGSVASGPVSFMSIWDSMCATILSTGARRGAMMGTLRCDHPDIEEFIAAKQDRSQLRYFNISVLSSDAFMIAVRNDEDWPLVFPAGAGEADGDMVLRSWPGYENPVPCKLYKCVRARVLWQKIMRASYDYAEPGVLFIDRINQRNNLYYCETIQATNPCGEVPLPPYGACNLGSINLTQFIRDPFTAQAQLDLDGIGTTAGIAVRLLDNVIDVSHFPLPGQAKQARNSRRIGLGLTGLADALILLQIRYGSSEAAHIAQQVMQCICHAAYRASIDLAREKGSFPLFDKEKYLASNFVRTLPESIRNGIVQHGIRNSHLTAIAPAGSISLLANNISSGLEPVFDSSYSRWVLKQDGSYSEYQVVDYAVEAWRKVSSSGTFPPVFVNAYALTPAEHLQMQAAIQPYVDQAISKTINIPADYDFDDFRHLYQDAYDLGLKGCTTFRPNPITGAILSNVDTEQAILHCCNLEREAD
;
A
#
# COMPACT_ATOMS: atom_id res chain seq x y z
N MET A 1 -52.01 -18.57 15.11
CA MET A 1 -51.20 -17.56 15.82
C MET A 1 -49.76 -18.04 15.82
N ILE A 2 -48.93 -17.36 15.01
CA ILE A 2 -47.49 -17.15 15.14
C ILE A 2 -46.63 -18.40 15.39
N GLY A 3 -46.30 -19.11 14.30
CA GLY A 3 -45.13 -19.97 14.24
C GLY A 3 -43.95 -19.12 13.77
N VAL A 4 -43.05 -18.78 14.69
CA VAL A 4 -41.78 -18.10 14.40
C VAL A 4 -40.91 -19.08 13.61
N THR A 5 -40.72 -18.80 12.33
CA THR A 5 -39.72 -19.46 11.50
C THR A 5 -38.38 -18.83 11.86
N LEU A 6 -37.53 -19.56 12.57
CA LEU A 6 -36.10 -19.25 12.70
C LEU A 6 -35.48 -19.36 11.30
N GLU A 7 -35.25 -18.22 10.67
CA GLU A 7 -34.40 -18.11 9.48
C GLU A 7 -33.02 -18.71 9.80
N ILE A 8 -32.71 -19.81 9.14
CA ILE A 8 -31.37 -20.40 9.12
C ILE A 8 -30.51 -19.44 8.30
N MET A 9 -29.87 -18.48 8.97
CA MET A 9 -28.75 -17.72 8.42
C MET A 9 -27.64 -18.73 8.08
N ASP A 10 -27.26 -18.82 6.81
CA ASP A 10 -26.13 -19.63 6.34
C ASP A 10 -24.82 -19.12 6.98
N ASN A 11 -24.50 -19.71 8.13
CA ASN A 11 -23.45 -19.33 9.08
C ASN A 11 -22.06 -19.86 8.68
N SER A 12 -21.88 -20.38 7.46
CA SER A 12 -20.73 -21.24 7.10
C SER A 12 -19.41 -20.50 6.81
N TYR A 13 -19.44 -19.21 6.45
CA TYR A 13 -18.24 -18.47 5.98
C TYR A 13 -17.39 -17.84 7.08
N PHE A 14 -18.02 -17.40 8.18
CA PHE A 14 -17.32 -16.68 9.26
C PHE A 14 -17.07 -17.61 10.43
N THR A 15 -15.81 -17.96 10.64
CA THR A 15 -15.37 -18.79 11.77
C THR A 15 -15.02 -17.96 13.00
N THR A 16 -14.88 -16.64 12.88
CA THR A 16 -14.58 -15.74 14.00
C THR A 16 -15.64 -14.63 14.14
N PRO A 17 -15.98 -14.21 15.39
CA PRO A 17 -16.92 -13.11 15.61
C PRO A 17 -16.47 -11.78 15.00
N ILE A 18 -15.17 -11.51 14.99
CA ILE A 18 -14.60 -10.28 14.42
C ILE A 18 -14.78 -10.23 12.90
N ALA A 19 -14.63 -11.34 12.19
CA ALA A 19 -14.82 -11.40 10.74
C ALA A 19 -16.25 -10.98 10.34
N ARG A 20 -17.24 -11.53 11.07
CA ARG A 20 -18.64 -11.16 10.90
C ARG A 20 -18.89 -9.69 11.23
N HIS A 21 -18.32 -9.19 12.32
CA HIS A 21 -18.45 -7.79 12.70
C HIS A 21 -17.87 -6.86 11.62
N ILE A 22 -16.70 -7.18 11.08
CA ILE A 22 -16.05 -6.44 10.00
C ILE A 22 -16.94 -6.41 8.75
N TRP A 23 -17.47 -7.56 8.30
CA TRP A 23 -18.43 -7.58 7.21
C TRP A 23 -19.65 -6.70 7.51
N ASP A 24 -20.27 -6.91 8.66
CA ASP A 24 -21.52 -6.26 9.03
C ASP A 24 -21.40 -4.74 9.10
N THR A 25 -20.28 -4.23 9.60
CA THR A 25 -20.04 -2.80 9.81
C THR A 25 -19.42 -2.09 8.62
N LYS A 26 -18.57 -2.77 7.83
CA LYS A 26 -17.79 -2.13 6.75
C LYS A 26 -18.30 -2.42 5.34
N TYR A 27 -18.85 -3.61 5.09
CA TYR A 27 -19.07 -4.09 3.72
C TYR A 27 -20.51 -4.50 3.42
N ARG A 28 -21.31 -4.78 4.45
CA ARG A 28 -22.71 -5.18 4.31
C ARG A 28 -23.57 -3.98 3.94
N TYR A 29 -24.12 -3.99 2.73
CA TYR A 29 -24.87 -2.86 2.20
C TYR A 29 -26.21 -2.67 2.92
N ARG A 30 -26.43 -1.42 3.36
CA ARG A 30 -27.68 -0.93 3.94
C ARG A 30 -28.08 0.36 3.28
N GLU A 31 -29.37 0.53 3.06
CA GLU A 31 -29.95 1.78 2.59
C GLU A 31 -31.04 2.23 3.54
N ARG A 32 -30.89 3.42 4.14
CA ARG A 32 -31.86 4.01 5.08
C ARG A 32 -32.29 3.06 6.22
N GLY A 33 -31.32 2.29 6.73
CA GLY A 33 -31.54 1.31 7.81
C GLY A 33 -32.05 -0.07 7.35
N VAL A 34 -32.41 -0.21 6.07
CA VAL A 34 -32.80 -1.50 5.48
C VAL A 34 -31.55 -2.26 5.05
N VAL A 35 -31.42 -3.51 5.51
CA VAL A 35 -30.36 -4.43 5.08
C VAL A 35 -30.69 -4.95 3.69
N LEU A 36 -29.80 -4.69 2.72
CA LEU A 36 -29.96 -5.14 1.33
C LEU A 36 -29.08 -6.35 1.03
N ASP A 37 -27.89 -6.43 1.63
CA ASP A 37 -27.08 -7.64 1.62
C ASP A 37 -27.45 -8.49 2.84
N ALA A 38 -28.32 -9.48 2.69
CA ALA A 38 -28.71 -10.35 3.80
C ALA A 38 -27.56 -11.26 4.26
N SER A 39 -26.70 -11.67 3.34
CA SER A 39 -25.54 -12.55 3.51
C SER A 39 -24.28 -12.03 2.80
N ILE A 40 -23.11 -12.59 3.10
CA ILE A 40 -21.86 -12.24 2.38
C ILE A 40 -21.93 -12.66 0.91
N GLN A 41 -22.70 -13.71 0.60
CA GLN A 41 -22.99 -14.15 -0.75
C GLN A 41 -23.77 -13.07 -1.53
N ASP A 42 -24.68 -12.36 -0.88
CA ASP A 42 -25.37 -11.21 -1.50
C ASP A 42 -24.40 -10.07 -1.81
N THR A 43 -23.48 -9.79 -0.88
CA THR A 43 -22.38 -8.84 -1.12
C THR A 43 -21.53 -9.24 -2.34
N TRP A 44 -21.14 -10.51 -2.46
CA TRP A 44 -20.38 -10.99 -3.62
C TRP A 44 -21.19 -10.95 -4.90
N ASN A 45 -22.47 -11.32 -4.87
CA ASN A 45 -23.36 -11.23 -6.02
C ASN A 45 -23.52 -9.78 -6.49
N ARG A 46 -23.69 -8.83 -5.57
CA ARG A 46 -23.75 -7.40 -5.88
C ARG A 46 -22.48 -6.92 -6.58
N ILE A 47 -21.31 -7.23 -6.03
CA ILE A 47 -20.01 -6.85 -6.62
C ILE A 47 -19.85 -7.48 -8.00
N ALA A 48 -20.01 -8.81 -8.11
CA ALA A 48 -19.85 -9.55 -9.36
C ALA A 48 -20.79 -9.05 -10.46
N LYS A 49 -22.08 -8.85 -10.14
CA LYS A 49 -23.08 -8.33 -11.07
C LYS A 49 -22.74 -6.93 -11.56
N THR A 50 -22.33 -6.05 -10.65
CA THR A 50 -22.00 -4.66 -10.98
C THR A 50 -20.80 -4.59 -11.92
N LEU A 51 -19.73 -5.32 -11.60
CA LEU A 51 -18.50 -5.30 -12.40
C LEU A 51 -18.66 -6.04 -13.73
N ALA A 52 -19.49 -7.08 -13.78
CA ALA A 52 -19.81 -7.78 -15.03
C ALA A 52 -20.72 -6.97 -15.97
N ALA A 53 -21.36 -5.90 -15.50
CA ALA A 53 -22.20 -5.04 -16.34
C ALA A 53 -21.42 -4.38 -17.48
N GLN A 54 -20.10 -4.21 -17.32
CA GLN A 54 -19.17 -3.69 -18.33
C GLN A 54 -18.79 -4.71 -19.41
N GLU A 55 -19.23 -5.96 -19.28
CA GLU A 55 -18.81 -7.05 -20.16
C GLU A 55 -19.80 -7.37 -21.27
N THR A 56 -19.25 -7.80 -22.42
CA THR A 56 -20.03 -8.61 -23.37
C THR A 56 -20.11 -10.03 -22.81
N GLY A 57 -21.32 -10.60 -22.72
CA GLY A 57 -21.53 -11.87 -21.99
C GLY A 57 -21.58 -11.69 -20.46
N ARG A 58 -22.42 -10.77 -19.98
CA ARG A 58 -22.56 -10.40 -18.56
C ARG A 58 -22.71 -11.60 -17.63
N ASP A 59 -23.58 -12.54 -17.95
CA ASP A 59 -23.85 -13.70 -17.08
C ASP A 59 -22.62 -14.62 -16.94
N TYR A 60 -21.87 -14.80 -18.03
CA TYR A 60 -20.64 -15.59 -18.03
C TYR A 60 -19.59 -14.97 -17.10
N TRP A 61 -19.36 -13.65 -17.21
CA TRP A 61 -18.38 -12.97 -16.37
C TRP A 61 -18.86 -12.78 -14.94
N GLN A 62 -20.15 -12.54 -14.70
CA GLN A 62 -20.72 -12.49 -13.35
C GLN A 62 -20.46 -13.81 -12.61
N ALA A 63 -20.69 -14.95 -13.26
CA ALA A 63 -20.45 -16.26 -12.64
C ALA A 63 -18.97 -16.45 -12.26
N ARG A 64 -18.04 -16.02 -13.14
CA ARG A 64 -16.59 -16.13 -12.87
C ARG A 64 -16.11 -15.15 -11.80
N PHE A 65 -16.60 -13.92 -11.80
CA PHE A 65 -16.31 -12.96 -10.74
C PHE A 65 -16.83 -13.46 -9.40
N TYR A 66 -18.05 -13.99 -9.35
CA TYR A 66 -18.58 -14.61 -8.13
C TYR A 66 -17.75 -15.81 -7.68
N ASP A 67 -17.29 -16.67 -8.59
CA ASP A 67 -16.48 -17.86 -8.25
C ASP A 67 -15.12 -17.55 -7.61
N ILE A 68 -14.52 -16.40 -7.93
CA ILE A 68 -13.28 -15.97 -7.25
C ILE A 68 -13.54 -15.20 -5.96
N LEU A 69 -14.72 -14.59 -5.78
CA LEU A 69 -15.07 -13.93 -4.53
C LEU A 69 -15.48 -14.93 -3.45
N ARG A 70 -16.14 -16.03 -3.84
CA ARG A 70 -16.60 -17.05 -2.90
C ARG A 70 -15.44 -17.70 -2.15
N ASN A 71 -15.69 -18.08 -0.91
CA ASN A 71 -14.71 -18.63 0.04
C ASN A 71 -13.50 -17.71 0.25
N PHE A 72 -13.62 -16.41 -0.05
CA PHE A 72 -12.54 -15.44 0.08
C PHE A 72 -11.29 -15.79 -0.76
N LYS A 73 -11.42 -16.50 -1.89
CA LYS A 73 -10.26 -16.82 -2.77
C LYS A 73 -9.56 -15.56 -3.28
N PHE A 74 -10.35 -14.57 -3.66
CA PHE A 74 -9.91 -13.22 -4.02
C PHE A 74 -10.67 -12.19 -3.18
N LEU A 75 -9.93 -11.23 -2.65
CA LEU A 75 -10.43 -10.14 -1.83
C LEU A 75 -10.15 -8.81 -2.57
N PRO A 76 -11.17 -8.21 -3.22
CA PRO A 76 -11.04 -6.84 -3.72
C PRO A 76 -10.73 -5.87 -2.58
N GLY A 77 -10.06 -4.75 -2.87
CA GLY A 77 -9.83 -3.69 -1.89
C GLY A 77 -11.13 -3.24 -1.21
N GLY A 78 -11.08 -2.81 0.05
CA GLY A 78 -12.29 -2.60 0.84
C GLY A 78 -13.26 -1.57 0.24
N ARG A 79 -12.76 -0.57 -0.50
CA ARG A 79 -13.61 0.39 -1.25
C ARG A 79 -14.43 -0.25 -2.35
N ILE A 80 -13.89 -1.26 -3.05
CA ILE A 80 -14.65 -2.02 -4.04
C ILE A 80 -15.78 -2.79 -3.33
N GLN A 81 -15.47 -3.44 -2.20
CA GLN A 81 -16.46 -4.23 -1.45
C GLN A 81 -17.60 -3.37 -0.88
N ALA A 82 -17.24 -2.22 -0.30
CA ALA A 82 -18.19 -1.28 0.29
C ALA A 82 -19.02 -0.52 -0.77
N GLY A 83 -18.42 -0.16 -1.91
CA GLY A 83 -19.03 0.77 -2.87
C GLY A 83 -19.72 0.14 -4.07
N ALA A 84 -19.18 -0.96 -4.63
CA ALA A 84 -19.61 -1.45 -5.94
C ALA A 84 -21.09 -1.90 -5.93
N GLY A 85 -21.93 -1.27 -6.74
CA GLY A 85 -23.35 -1.62 -6.85
C GLY A 85 -24.22 -1.09 -5.72
N THR A 86 -23.70 -0.19 -4.89
CA THR A 86 -24.47 0.55 -3.89
C THR A 86 -24.93 1.90 -4.44
N ALA A 87 -25.91 2.53 -3.80
CA ALA A 87 -26.32 3.90 -4.13
C ALA A 87 -25.32 4.97 -3.68
N HIS A 88 -24.23 4.60 -3.00
CA HIS A 88 -23.23 5.54 -2.49
C HIS A 88 -22.40 6.15 -3.64
N GLN A 89 -22.32 7.48 -3.67
CA GLN A 89 -21.48 8.23 -4.60
C GLN A 89 -20.04 8.29 -4.06
N VAL A 90 -19.32 7.18 -4.12
CA VAL A 90 -17.95 7.04 -3.63
C VAL A 90 -17.02 6.49 -4.71
N THR A 91 -15.72 6.75 -4.55
CA THR A 91 -14.69 6.07 -5.34
C THR A 91 -14.55 4.62 -4.91
N LEU A 92 -14.28 3.74 -5.88
CA LEU A 92 -13.93 2.34 -5.63
C LEU A 92 -12.41 2.15 -5.44
N PHE A 93 -11.62 3.21 -5.61
CA PHE A 93 -10.17 3.23 -5.41
C PHE A 93 -9.84 3.61 -3.98
N ASN A 94 -8.82 2.98 -3.41
CA ASN A 94 -8.48 3.07 -1.99
C ASN A 94 -7.62 4.31 -1.67
N CYS A 95 -6.68 4.64 -2.56
CA CYS A 95 -5.69 5.69 -2.34
C CYS A 95 -5.35 6.48 -3.61
N PHE A 96 -4.78 7.66 -3.43
CA PHE A 96 -4.36 8.56 -4.49
C PHE A 96 -3.01 9.21 -4.16
N VAL A 97 -2.30 9.69 -5.18
CA VAL A 97 -1.26 10.72 -5.05
C VAL A 97 -1.77 11.99 -5.70
N MET A 98 -1.64 13.11 -5.01
CA MET A 98 -2.19 14.40 -5.44
C MET A 98 -1.33 15.05 -6.54
N GLY A 99 -1.87 16.09 -7.15
CA GLY A 99 -1.15 16.90 -8.14
C GLY A 99 0.14 17.50 -7.58
N THR A 100 1.04 17.90 -8.47
CA THR A 100 2.22 18.69 -8.10
C THR A 100 1.79 19.99 -7.43
N ILE A 101 2.30 20.26 -6.23
CA ILE A 101 1.96 21.47 -5.49
C ILE A 101 2.73 22.64 -6.11
N ALA A 102 2.02 23.61 -6.70
CA ALA A 102 2.68 24.81 -7.20
C ALA A 102 3.18 25.68 -6.03
N ASP A 103 4.40 26.19 -6.15
CA ASP A 103 5.08 27.00 -5.12
C ASP A 103 4.55 28.44 -5.06
N SER A 104 3.26 28.55 -4.75
CA SER A 104 2.51 29.80 -4.56
C SER A 104 1.39 29.58 -3.55
N MET A 105 0.87 30.66 -2.95
CA MET A 105 -0.24 30.55 -2.00
C MET A 105 -1.49 29.95 -2.66
N ASP A 106 -1.84 30.39 -3.87
CA ASP A 106 -2.97 29.82 -4.61
C ASP A 106 -2.76 28.33 -4.89
N GLY A 107 -1.56 27.95 -5.34
CA GLY A 107 -1.21 26.55 -5.61
C GLY A 107 -1.28 25.65 -4.37
N ILE A 108 -0.81 26.15 -3.23
CA ILE A 108 -0.86 25.45 -1.94
C ILE A 108 -2.32 25.22 -1.52
N PHE A 109 -3.17 26.25 -1.57
CA PHE A 109 -4.55 26.13 -1.12
C PHE A 109 -5.45 25.38 -2.11
N ASP A 110 -5.15 25.43 -3.41
CA ASP A 110 -5.80 24.57 -4.40
C ASP A 110 -5.46 23.10 -4.17
N ALA A 111 -4.20 22.76 -3.92
CA ALA A 111 -3.78 21.39 -3.58
C ALA A 111 -4.43 20.90 -2.27
N LEU A 112 -4.56 21.78 -1.27
CA LEU A 112 -5.26 21.47 -0.02
C LEU A 112 -6.76 21.17 -0.25
N LYS A 113 -7.42 21.98 -1.09
CA LYS A 113 -8.83 21.78 -1.48
C LYS A 113 -9.00 20.46 -2.24
N GLU A 114 -8.13 20.15 -3.19
CA GLU A 114 -8.15 18.89 -3.93
C GLU A 114 -7.98 17.68 -3.00
N GLY A 115 -7.06 17.77 -2.04
CA GLY A 115 -6.87 16.78 -0.99
C GLY A 115 -8.12 16.55 -0.15
N THR A 116 -8.75 17.65 0.30
CA THR A 116 -10.02 17.64 1.06
C THR A 116 -11.11 16.87 0.33
N LEU A 117 -11.35 17.19 -0.95
CA LEU A 117 -12.39 16.56 -1.77
C LEU A 117 -12.13 15.06 -1.97
N THR A 118 -10.86 14.68 -2.14
CA THR A 118 -10.46 13.28 -2.31
C THR A 118 -10.70 12.48 -1.03
N MET A 119 -10.28 13.01 0.12
CA MET A 119 -10.45 12.35 1.42
C MET A 119 -11.91 12.28 1.87
N GLN A 120 -12.74 13.25 1.48
CA GLN A 120 -14.18 13.23 1.75
C GLN A 120 -14.85 11.98 1.15
N GLN A 121 -14.38 11.51 -0.01
CA GLN A 121 -14.86 10.27 -0.63
C GLN A 121 -14.17 9.01 -0.12
N GLY A 122 -13.28 9.14 0.88
CA GLY A 122 -12.64 8.04 1.57
C GLY A 122 -11.27 7.62 1.04
N GLY A 123 -10.68 8.35 0.10
CA GLY A 123 -9.35 8.06 -0.42
C GLY A 123 -8.23 8.50 0.53
N GLY A 124 -7.29 7.62 0.85
CA GLY A 124 -6.00 8.02 1.41
C GLY A 124 -5.18 8.80 0.37
N VAL A 125 -4.34 9.75 0.80
CA VAL A 125 -3.67 10.69 -0.14
C VAL A 125 -2.17 10.81 0.10
N GLY A 126 -1.36 10.79 -0.95
CA GLY A 126 0.06 11.08 -0.91
C GLY A 126 0.42 12.42 -1.55
N TYR A 127 1.44 13.08 -1.03
CA TYR A 127 1.94 14.37 -1.51
C TYR A 127 3.47 14.36 -1.61
N ASP A 128 3.99 15.01 -2.64
CA ASP A 128 5.38 15.46 -2.71
C ASP A 128 5.45 16.93 -2.30
N PHE A 129 6.11 17.23 -1.18
CA PHE A 129 6.31 18.59 -0.69
C PHE A 129 7.61 19.23 -1.18
N SER A 130 8.38 18.54 -2.01
CA SER A 130 9.68 19.00 -2.50
C SER A 130 9.60 20.19 -3.44
N THR A 131 8.41 20.55 -3.93
CA THR A 131 8.20 21.73 -4.76
C THR A 131 8.12 23.03 -3.96
N LEU A 132 7.88 22.97 -2.64
CA LEU A 132 7.71 24.16 -1.83
C LEU A 132 9.05 24.74 -1.40
N ARG A 133 9.23 26.06 -1.58
CA ARG A 133 10.49 26.74 -1.26
C ARG A 133 10.90 26.57 0.21
N PRO A 134 12.21 26.52 0.49
CA PRO A 134 12.71 26.29 1.83
C PRO A 134 12.47 27.48 2.75
N ARG A 135 12.49 27.21 4.05
CA ARG A 135 12.41 28.22 5.10
C ARG A 135 13.49 29.29 4.89
N GLY A 136 13.12 30.55 5.06
CA GLY A 136 14.03 31.67 4.88
C GLY A 136 14.19 32.15 3.43
N ALA A 137 13.67 31.41 2.43
CA ALA A 137 13.66 31.88 1.04
C ALA A 137 12.84 33.17 0.90
N GLN A 138 13.28 34.10 0.04
CA GLN A 138 12.61 35.38 -0.14
C GLN A 138 11.24 35.22 -0.83
N VAL A 139 10.27 36.04 -0.40
CA VAL A 139 8.95 36.17 -1.02
C VAL A 139 8.84 37.58 -1.60
N HIS A 140 9.24 37.74 -2.87
CA HIS A 140 9.40 39.05 -3.53
C HIS A 140 8.14 39.94 -3.50
N GLY A 141 6.93 39.35 -3.51
CA GLY A 141 5.68 40.11 -3.53
C GLY A 141 5.27 40.74 -2.19
N VAL A 142 5.77 40.24 -1.05
CA VAL A 142 5.32 40.64 0.30
C VAL A 142 6.48 41.14 1.17
N GLY A 143 7.72 41.01 0.72
CA GLY A 143 8.91 41.44 1.48
C GLY A 143 9.18 40.58 2.73
N SER A 144 8.61 39.38 2.78
CA SER A 144 8.77 38.42 3.87
C SER A 144 9.64 37.21 3.46
N VAL A 145 9.90 36.33 4.42
CA VAL A 145 10.56 35.04 4.17
C VAL A 145 9.55 33.90 4.23
N ALA A 146 9.81 32.81 3.51
CA ALA A 146 9.00 31.60 3.52
C ALA A 146 9.17 30.82 4.85
N SER A 147 8.11 30.12 5.27
CA SER A 147 8.11 29.28 6.47
C SER A 147 8.53 27.82 6.22
N GLY A 148 8.72 27.41 4.96
CA GLY A 148 9.16 26.07 4.57
C GLY A 148 8.01 25.03 4.45
N PRO A 149 8.26 23.87 3.82
CA PRO A 149 7.26 22.84 3.56
C PRO A 149 6.67 22.26 4.85
N VAL A 150 7.49 21.99 5.86
CA VAL A 150 7.06 21.38 7.13
C VAL A 150 6.01 22.25 7.83
N SER A 151 6.19 23.58 7.78
CA SER A 151 5.21 24.52 8.31
C SER A 151 3.87 24.43 7.55
N PHE A 152 3.88 24.37 6.22
CA PHE A 152 2.65 24.24 5.43
C PHE A 152 1.97 22.88 5.63
N MET A 153 2.73 21.80 5.82
CA MET A 153 2.17 20.47 6.12
C MET A 153 1.24 20.48 7.35
N SER A 154 1.44 21.37 8.31
CA SER A 154 0.53 21.54 9.47
C SER A 154 -0.90 21.93 9.09
N ILE A 155 -1.08 22.61 7.94
CA ILE A 155 -2.40 22.98 7.41
C ILE A 155 -3.13 21.72 6.93
N TRP A 156 -2.43 20.84 6.19
CA TRP A 156 -2.96 19.53 5.80
C TRP A 156 -3.25 18.65 7.02
N ASP A 157 -2.37 18.66 8.02
CA ASP A 157 -2.57 17.89 9.26
C ASP A 157 -3.87 18.32 9.97
N SER A 158 -4.09 19.64 10.09
CA SER A 158 -5.30 20.23 10.67
C SER A 158 -6.56 19.95 9.84
N MET A 159 -6.44 20.00 8.52
CA MET A 159 -7.51 19.63 7.58
C MET A 159 -7.91 18.16 7.78
N CYS A 160 -6.95 17.25 7.85
CA CYS A 160 -7.19 15.83 8.09
C CYS A 160 -7.80 15.56 9.47
N ALA A 161 -7.39 16.30 10.49
CA ALA A 161 -7.99 16.24 11.83
C ALA A 161 -9.49 16.59 11.84
N THR A 162 -9.91 17.46 10.91
CA THR A 162 -11.27 18.00 10.84
C THR A 162 -12.19 17.11 10.00
N ILE A 163 -11.68 16.49 8.93
CA ILE A 163 -12.47 15.70 8.00
C ILE A 163 -12.60 14.25 8.52
N LEU A 164 -13.80 13.89 8.94
CA LEU A 164 -14.16 12.47 9.08
C LEU A 164 -14.42 11.90 7.68
N SER A 165 -13.60 10.96 7.26
CA SER A 165 -13.89 10.14 6.08
C SER A 165 -15.12 9.25 6.35
N THR A 166 -15.79 8.80 5.29
CA THR A 166 -16.99 7.95 5.37
C THR A 166 -16.86 6.82 6.41
N GLY A 167 -17.77 6.74 7.38
CA GLY A 167 -17.84 5.60 8.33
C GLY A 167 -16.96 5.70 9.58
N ALA A 168 -16.93 6.86 10.25
CA ALA A 168 -16.20 7.12 11.51
C ALA A 168 -14.67 7.03 11.44
N ARG A 169 -14.07 6.97 10.24
CA ARG A 169 -12.61 6.89 10.06
C ARG A 169 -11.97 8.25 9.81
N ARG A 170 -10.74 8.42 10.27
CA ARG A 170 -9.90 9.58 9.93
C ARG A 170 -9.09 9.27 8.66
N GLY A 171 -8.83 10.28 7.84
CA GLY A 171 -8.00 10.09 6.64
C GLY A 171 -6.54 9.78 7.01
N ALA A 172 -5.83 9.14 6.08
CA ALA A 172 -4.40 8.89 6.17
C ALA A 172 -3.68 9.61 5.03
N MET A 173 -2.54 10.22 5.34
CA MET A 173 -1.74 10.95 4.36
C MET A 173 -0.30 10.42 4.30
N MET A 174 0.31 10.45 3.12
CA MET A 174 1.76 10.30 2.92
C MET A 174 2.34 11.66 2.55
N GLY A 175 3.44 12.05 3.20
CA GLY A 175 4.25 13.21 2.82
C GLY A 175 5.65 12.77 2.45
N THR A 176 6.13 13.18 1.27
CA THR A 176 7.50 12.91 0.85
C THR A 176 8.30 14.20 0.70
N LEU A 177 9.61 14.09 0.95
CA LEU A 177 10.57 15.15 0.70
C LEU A 177 11.87 14.58 0.13
N ARG A 178 12.44 15.25 -0.87
CA ARG A 178 13.73 14.88 -1.46
C ARG A 178 14.88 14.99 -0.47
N CYS A 179 15.81 14.03 -0.54
CA CYS A 179 17.04 14.01 0.25
C CYS A 179 17.98 15.22 0.01
N ASP A 180 17.80 15.96 -1.09
CA ASP A 180 18.57 17.17 -1.41
C ASP A 180 17.80 18.48 -1.15
N HIS A 181 16.61 18.42 -0.54
CA HIS A 181 15.85 19.62 -0.19
C HIS A 181 16.50 20.36 1.01
N PRO A 182 16.59 21.71 1.05
CA PRO A 182 17.26 22.43 2.14
C PRO A 182 16.62 22.21 3.53
N ASP A 183 15.30 21.97 3.56
CA ASP A 183 14.57 21.71 4.81
C ASP A 183 14.50 20.20 5.19
N ILE A 184 15.34 19.35 4.58
CA ILE A 184 15.34 17.90 4.85
C ILE A 184 15.60 17.58 6.33
N GLU A 185 16.48 18.32 7.01
CA GLU A 185 16.78 18.10 8.42
C GLU A 185 15.57 18.44 9.32
N GLU A 186 14.78 19.48 8.97
CA GLU A 186 13.54 19.83 9.67
C GLU A 186 12.47 18.75 9.44
N PHE A 187 12.34 18.26 8.20
CA PHE A 187 11.40 17.20 7.85
C PHE A 187 11.69 15.88 8.61
N ILE A 188 12.96 15.48 8.70
CA ILE A 188 13.39 14.30 9.46
C ILE A 188 13.05 14.44 10.96
N ALA A 189 13.18 15.65 11.50
CA ALA A 189 12.93 15.92 12.91
C ALA A 189 11.45 16.18 13.26
N ALA A 190 10.58 16.35 12.26
CA ALA A 190 9.21 16.86 12.47
C ALA A 190 8.40 16.02 13.46
N LYS A 191 8.54 14.68 13.43
CA LYS A 191 7.77 13.76 14.28
C LYS A 191 8.46 13.37 15.58
N GLN A 192 9.58 14.00 15.91
CA GLN A 192 10.14 13.95 17.26
C GLN A 192 9.16 14.58 18.27
N ASP A 193 8.42 15.60 17.83
CA ASP A 193 7.25 16.14 18.51
C ASP A 193 5.99 15.36 18.08
N ARG A 194 5.42 14.59 19.01
CA ARG A 194 4.22 13.76 18.73
C ARG A 194 2.97 14.57 18.39
N SER A 195 2.97 15.87 18.68
CA SER A 195 1.84 16.74 18.36
C SER A 195 1.82 17.19 16.90
N GLN A 196 2.95 17.06 16.19
CA GLN A 196 3.10 17.48 14.81
C GLN A 196 2.88 16.34 13.82
N LEU A 197 2.30 16.69 12.66
CA LEU A 197 2.11 15.80 11.51
C LEU A 197 1.48 14.45 11.90
N ARG A 198 0.48 14.50 12.79
CA ARG A 198 -0.15 13.32 13.36
C ARG A 198 -0.85 12.48 12.32
N TYR A 199 -1.32 13.03 11.21
CA TYR A 199 -2.05 12.29 10.19
C TYR A 199 -1.22 11.97 8.94
N PHE A 200 0.05 12.36 8.95
CA PHE A 200 1.02 11.94 7.96
C PHE A 200 1.76 10.67 8.39
N ASN A 201 1.99 9.79 7.44
CA ASN A 201 3.22 9.02 7.36
C ASN A 201 4.21 9.84 6.55
N ILE A 202 5.47 9.96 6.99
CA ILE A 202 6.49 10.72 6.25
C ILE A 202 7.59 9.82 5.71
N SER A 203 8.11 10.11 4.52
CA SER A 203 9.21 9.35 3.92
C SER A 203 10.19 10.22 3.14
N VAL A 204 11.48 9.91 3.24
CA VAL A 204 12.53 10.57 2.47
C VAL A 204 12.66 9.91 1.10
N LEU A 205 12.69 10.72 0.04
CA LEU A 205 13.03 10.27 -1.32
C LEU A 205 14.55 10.21 -1.45
N SER A 206 15.12 9.03 -1.22
CA SER A 206 16.56 8.77 -1.32
C SER A 206 16.92 8.40 -2.75
N SER A 207 17.78 9.21 -3.38
CA SER A 207 18.32 8.94 -4.73
C SER A 207 19.48 7.94 -4.68
N ASP A 208 19.75 7.27 -5.79
CA ASP A 208 20.92 6.39 -5.93
C ASP A 208 22.22 7.21 -5.71
N ALA A 209 22.26 8.46 -6.19
CA ALA A 209 23.37 9.38 -5.98
C ALA A 209 23.62 9.68 -4.49
N PHE A 210 22.55 9.89 -3.71
CA PHE A 210 22.67 10.07 -2.26
C PHE A 210 23.20 8.82 -1.58
N MET A 211 22.68 7.63 -1.93
CA MET A 211 23.14 6.36 -1.35
C MET A 211 24.62 6.09 -1.69
N ILE A 212 25.08 6.45 -2.89
CA ILE A 212 26.50 6.38 -3.26
C ILE A 212 27.33 7.35 -2.41
N ALA A 213 26.89 8.61 -2.27
CA ALA A 213 27.58 9.60 -1.44
C ALA A 213 27.67 9.17 0.04
N VAL A 214 26.65 8.50 0.58
CA VAL A 214 26.65 7.93 1.94
C VAL A 214 27.74 6.86 2.10
N ARG A 215 27.87 5.96 1.13
CA ARG A 215 28.90 4.90 1.14
C ARG A 215 30.30 5.50 1.08
N ASN A 216 30.50 6.44 0.17
CA ASN A 216 31.80 7.07 -0.09
C ASN A 216 32.18 8.15 0.93
N ASP A 217 31.30 8.48 1.88
CA ASP A 217 31.50 9.59 2.82
C ASP A 217 31.71 10.95 2.12
N GLU A 218 30.92 11.19 1.07
CA GLU A 218 30.99 12.39 0.27
C GLU A 218 30.11 13.51 0.84
N ASP A 219 30.38 14.71 0.34
CA ASP A 219 29.54 15.88 0.57
C ASP A 219 28.25 15.78 -0.25
N TRP A 220 27.16 16.25 0.33
CA TRP A 220 25.83 16.25 -0.25
C TRP A 220 25.26 17.68 -0.31
N PRO A 221 25.03 18.22 -1.51
CA PRO A 221 24.51 19.57 -1.67
C PRO A 221 22.99 19.58 -1.43
N LEU A 222 22.54 20.47 -0.56
CA LEU A 222 21.14 20.81 -0.38
C LEU A 222 20.78 22.00 -1.26
N VAL A 223 19.84 21.80 -2.18
CA VAL A 223 19.59 22.70 -3.31
C VAL A 223 18.10 22.91 -3.53
N PHE A 224 17.73 24.05 -4.10
CA PHE A 224 16.35 24.35 -4.50
C PHE A 224 16.33 25.19 -5.79
N PRO A 225 15.35 25.03 -6.70
CA PRO A 225 15.25 25.82 -7.94
C PRO A 225 15.38 27.31 -7.68
N ALA A 226 16.25 27.98 -8.43
CA ALA A 226 16.47 29.41 -8.30
C ALA A 226 15.24 30.20 -8.79
N GLY A 227 14.86 31.24 -8.05
CA GLY A 227 13.78 32.15 -8.46
C GLY A 227 14.16 32.99 -9.69
N ALA A 228 13.16 33.57 -10.36
CA ALA A 228 13.41 34.49 -11.47
C ALA A 228 14.24 35.71 -10.98
N GLY A 229 15.46 35.85 -11.52
CA GLY A 229 16.39 36.91 -11.13
C GLY A 229 17.37 36.55 -10.01
N GLU A 230 17.28 35.35 -9.42
CA GLU A 230 18.30 34.83 -8.49
C GLU A 230 19.45 34.19 -9.29
N ALA A 231 20.39 35.01 -9.77
CA ALA A 231 21.58 34.55 -10.48
C ALA A 231 22.84 34.46 -9.59
N ASP A 232 22.76 34.93 -8.35
CA ASP A 232 23.90 34.99 -7.43
C ASP A 232 24.02 33.71 -6.57
N GLY A 233 25.23 33.16 -6.51
CA GLY A 233 25.59 31.98 -5.71
C GLY A 233 25.94 30.75 -6.55
N ASP A 234 26.37 29.68 -5.88
CA ASP A 234 26.69 28.41 -6.54
C ASP A 234 25.38 27.74 -7.01
N MET A 235 25.35 27.38 -8.29
CA MET A 235 24.20 26.79 -8.96
C MET A 235 24.53 25.39 -9.47
N VAL A 236 23.57 24.48 -9.36
CA VAL A 236 23.70 23.11 -9.88
C VAL A 236 22.45 22.74 -10.65
N LEU A 237 22.61 22.17 -11.85
CA LEU A 237 21.46 21.65 -12.60
C LEU A 237 20.91 20.38 -11.95
N ARG A 238 19.59 20.36 -11.73
CA ARG A 238 18.86 19.21 -11.19
C ARG A 238 17.54 19.01 -11.91
N SER A 239 17.16 17.74 -12.11
CA SER A 239 15.77 17.41 -12.42
C SER A 239 14.92 17.72 -11.18
N TRP A 240 13.84 18.48 -11.35
CA TRP A 240 13.02 18.92 -10.24
C TRP A 240 11.53 18.65 -10.52
N PRO A 241 10.73 18.22 -9.51
CA PRO A 241 9.30 18.02 -9.68
C PRO A 241 8.60 19.27 -10.22
N GLY A 242 7.75 19.10 -11.22
CA GLY A 242 7.04 20.21 -11.89
C GLY A 242 7.79 20.86 -13.07
N TYR A 243 9.01 20.43 -13.38
CA TYR A 243 9.79 20.93 -14.51
C TYR A 243 10.07 19.82 -15.52
N GLU A 244 9.92 20.12 -16.82
CA GLU A 244 10.17 19.15 -17.89
C GLU A 244 11.67 18.88 -18.11
N ASN A 245 12.51 19.89 -17.90
CA ASN A 245 13.95 19.83 -18.11
C ASN A 245 14.69 20.15 -16.80
N PRO A 246 15.94 19.69 -16.63
CA PRO A 246 16.75 20.09 -15.50
C PRO A 246 16.82 21.62 -15.35
N VAL A 247 16.65 22.10 -14.12
CA VAL A 247 16.64 23.53 -13.79
C VAL A 247 17.85 23.91 -12.94
N PRO A 248 18.32 25.16 -13.02
CA PRO A 248 19.33 25.67 -12.10
C PRO A 248 18.76 25.71 -10.68
N CYS A 249 19.38 24.96 -9.78
CA CYS A 249 19.09 24.99 -8.36
C CYS A 249 20.22 25.69 -7.60
N LYS A 250 19.85 26.64 -6.75
CA LYS A 250 20.76 27.33 -5.84
C LYS A 250 21.23 26.37 -4.75
N LEU A 251 22.54 26.39 -4.47
CA LEU A 251 23.12 25.72 -3.32
C LEU A 251 22.83 26.52 -2.04
N TYR A 252 22.11 25.90 -1.10
CA TYR A 252 21.82 26.50 0.21
C TYR A 252 22.83 26.09 1.27
N LYS A 253 23.19 24.80 1.28
CA LYS A 253 24.06 24.20 2.28
C LYS A 253 24.68 22.94 1.72
N CYS A 254 25.89 22.61 2.18
CA CYS A 254 26.50 21.31 1.93
C CYS A 254 26.62 20.56 3.25
N VAL A 255 26.22 19.28 3.28
CA VAL A 255 26.28 18.42 4.46
C VAL A 255 27.05 17.14 4.14
N ARG A 256 27.64 16.47 5.13
CA ARG A 256 28.21 15.13 4.88
C ARG A 256 27.06 14.14 4.69
N ALA A 257 27.05 13.42 3.57
CA ALA A 257 25.96 12.51 3.21
C ALA A 257 25.71 11.46 4.31
N ARG A 258 26.79 10.89 4.84
CA ARG A 258 26.73 9.91 5.94
C ARG A 258 26.12 10.48 7.23
N VAL A 259 26.38 11.75 7.54
CA VAL A 259 25.80 12.42 8.71
C VAL A 259 24.29 12.63 8.52
N LEU A 260 23.86 13.07 7.33
CA LEU A 260 22.43 13.19 7.01
C LEU A 260 21.74 11.82 7.08
N TRP A 261 22.36 10.77 6.53
CA TRP A 261 21.84 9.40 6.61
C TRP A 261 21.73 8.91 8.05
N GLN A 262 22.74 9.15 8.89
CA GLN A 262 22.67 8.82 10.31
C GLN A 262 21.51 9.52 11.02
N LYS A 263 21.19 10.78 10.66
CA LYS A 263 20.02 11.49 11.20
C LYS A 263 18.70 10.84 10.77
N ILE A 264 18.58 10.46 9.49
CA ILE A 264 17.42 9.72 8.97
C ILE A 264 17.23 8.41 9.74
N MET A 265 18.30 7.62 9.89
CA MET A 265 18.27 6.34 10.60
C MET A 265 17.98 6.51 12.08
N ARG A 266 18.58 7.51 12.74
CA ARG A 266 18.30 7.80 14.16
C ARG A 266 16.84 8.17 14.38
N ALA A 267 16.28 9.02 13.53
CA ALA A 267 14.87 9.39 13.61
C ALA A 267 13.96 8.16 13.41
N SER A 268 14.23 7.34 12.37
CA SER A 268 13.48 6.11 12.13
C SER A 268 13.59 5.11 13.29
N TYR A 269 14.75 4.99 13.91
CA TYR A 269 14.97 4.11 15.06
C TYR A 269 14.22 4.58 16.33
N ASP A 270 14.30 5.87 16.63
CA ASP A 270 13.75 6.46 17.85
C ASP A 270 12.23 6.74 17.75
N TYR A 271 11.72 6.99 16.54
CA TYR A 271 10.34 7.48 16.31
C TYR A 271 9.56 6.70 15.24
N ALA A 272 10.13 5.63 14.67
CA ALA A 272 9.57 4.82 13.57
C ALA A 272 9.37 5.57 12.23
N GLU A 273 9.80 6.83 12.14
CA GLU A 273 9.68 7.68 10.96
C GLU A 273 10.88 8.65 10.86
N PRO A 274 11.27 9.10 9.65
CA PRO A 274 10.63 8.84 8.37
C PRO A 274 10.94 7.43 7.82
N GLY A 275 10.07 6.94 6.93
CA GLY A 275 10.40 5.83 6.04
C GLY A 275 11.37 6.24 4.94
N VAL A 276 11.88 5.27 4.17
CA VAL A 276 12.79 5.52 3.04
C VAL A 276 12.20 4.97 1.76
N LEU A 277 12.12 5.82 0.73
CA LEU A 277 11.74 5.45 -0.62
C LEU A 277 12.96 5.62 -1.53
N PHE A 278 13.39 4.53 -2.18
CA PHE A 278 14.51 4.56 -3.13
C PHE A 278 14.00 5.06 -4.48
N ILE A 279 13.92 6.38 -4.63
CA ILE A 279 13.12 7.04 -5.65
C ILE A 279 13.60 6.76 -7.07
N ASP A 280 14.91 6.59 -7.25
CA ASP A 280 15.48 6.23 -8.55
C ASP A 280 15.17 4.77 -8.89
N ARG A 281 15.17 3.86 -7.92
CA ARG A 281 14.73 2.46 -8.12
C ARG A 281 13.26 2.37 -8.51
N ILE A 282 12.41 3.16 -7.84
CA ILE A 282 10.99 3.30 -8.16
C ILE A 282 10.81 3.74 -9.62
N ASN A 283 11.48 4.82 -10.04
CA ASN A 283 11.34 5.36 -11.40
C ASN A 283 12.01 4.47 -12.47
N GLN A 284 13.18 3.90 -12.19
CA GLN A 284 13.86 2.96 -13.08
C GLN A 284 13.00 1.73 -13.36
N ARG A 285 12.21 1.27 -12.39
CA ARG A 285 11.32 0.10 -12.52
C ARG A 285 9.88 0.48 -12.92
N ASN A 286 9.59 1.76 -13.15
CA ASN A 286 8.27 2.21 -13.61
C ASN A 286 8.04 1.78 -15.06
N ASN A 287 6.91 1.14 -15.36
CA ASN A 287 6.56 0.75 -16.72
C ASN A 287 6.25 1.94 -17.64
N LEU A 288 5.87 3.09 -17.06
CA LEU A 288 5.54 4.31 -17.78
C LEU A 288 6.63 5.39 -17.66
N TYR A 289 7.89 5.00 -17.39
CA TYR A 289 9.03 5.92 -17.23
C TYR A 289 9.17 6.98 -18.34
N TYR A 290 8.61 6.72 -19.52
CA TYR A 290 8.67 7.60 -20.69
C TYR A 290 7.61 8.71 -20.73
N CYS A 291 6.59 8.69 -19.86
CA CYS A 291 5.53 9.68 -19.86
C CYS A 291 5.10 10.14 -18.45
N GLU A 292 5.70 9.61 -17.40
CA GLU A 292 5.44 10.05 -16.03
C GLU A 292 6.68 9.93 -15.15
N THR A 293 6.69 10.67 -14.05
CA THR A 293 7.72 10.59 -13.00
C THR A 293 7.03 10.48 -11.66
N ILE A 294 7.52 9.57 -10.83
CA ILE A 294 6.99 9.28 -9.51
C ILE A 294 7.81 10.05 -8.48
N GLN A 295 7.14 10.81 -7.62
CA GLN A 295 7.75 11.58 -6.52
C GLN A 295 7.04 11.36 -5.17
N ALA A 296 6.02 10.51 -5.14
CA ALA A 296 5.30 10.15 -3.93
C ALA A 296 4.71 8.73 -4.06
N THR A 297 4.15 8.26 -2.96
CA THR A 297 3.44 6.99 -2.87
C THR A 297 2.12 7.21 -2.12
N ASN A 298 1.22 6.24 -2.20
CA ASN A 298 0.04 6.22 -1.36
C ASN A 298 0.42 6.07 0.14
N PRO A 299 -0.50 6.30 1.09
CA PRO A 299 -0.24 6.21 2.53
C PRO A 299 0.48 4.96 3.03
N CYS A 300 0.29 3.83 2.35
CA CYS A 300 0.80 2.51 2.75
C CYS A 300 2.12 2.13 2.05
N GLY A 301 2.57 2.90 1.06
CA GLY A 301 3.89 2.76 0.44
C GLY A 301 4.00 1.75 -0.72
N GLU A 302 3.00 0.90 -0.94
CA GLU A 302 3.01 -0.18 -1.94
C GLU A 302 2.70 0.27 -3.38
N VAL A 303 2.09 1.44 -3.57
CA VAL A 303 1.75 1.96 -4.89
C VAL A 303 2.39 3.34 -5.06
N PRO A 304 3.64 3.38 -5.56
CA PRO A 304 4.25 4.60 -6.04
C PRO A 304 3.45 5.10 -7.24
N LEU A 305 2.99 6.35 -7.19
CA LEU A 305 2.03 6.91 -8.14
C LEU A 305 2.53 8.24 -8.71
N PRO A 306 2.24 8.52 -9.98
CA PRO A 306 2.42 9.85 -10.55
C PRO A 306 1.41 10.84 -9.96
N PRO A 307 1.54 12.15 -10.24
CA PRO A 307 0.51 13.14 -9.91
C PRO A 307 -0.88 12.72 -10.39
N TYR A 308 -1.88 12.86 -9.51
CA TYR A 308 -3.26 12.38 -9.69
C TYR A 308 -3.43 10.86 -9.87
N GLY A 309 -2.37 10.08 -9.66
CA GLY A 309 -2.43 8.62 -9.72
C GLY A 309 -3.38 8.05 -8.67
N ALA A 310 -3.98 6.90 -8.99
CA ALA A 310 -4.96 6.23 -8.15
C ALA A 310 -4.65 4.73 -8.00
N CYS A 311 -5.00 4.18 -6.84
CA CYS A 311 -4.73 2.82 -6.44
C CYS A 311 -6.00 1.94 -6.48
N ASN A 312 -6.03 0.96 -7.39
CA ASN A 312 -7.10 -0.03 -7.53
C ASN A 312 -6.57 -1.42 -7.18
N LEU A 313 -6.95 -1.93 -6.01
CA LEU A 313 -6.28 -3.06 -5.37
C LEU A 313 -7.15 -4.31 -5.25
N GLY A 314 -6.50 -5.46 -5.18
CA GLY A 314 -7.08 -6.68 -4.66
C GLY A 314 -6.02 -7.74 -4.36
N SER A 315 -6.35 -8.68 -3.49
CA SER A 315 -5.39 -9.68 -2.99
C SER A 315 -5.92 -11.09 -3.15
N ILE A 316 -5.07 -12.00 -3.63
CA ILE A 316 -5.35 -13.44 -3.66
C ILE A 316 -5.05 -14.03 -2.28
N ASN A 317 -6.02 -14.70 -1.68
CA ASN A 317 -5.86 -15.37 -0.41
C ASN A 317 -5.24 -16.76 -0.61
N LEU A 318 -3.95 -16.89 -0.27
CA LEU A 318 -3.18 -18.10 -0.52
C LEU A 318 -3.66 -19.31 0.28
N THR A 319 -4.32 -19.09 1.42
CA THR A 319 -4.85 -20.19 2.27
C THR A 319 -5.91 -21.03 1.57
N GLN A 320 -6.59 -20.48 0.56
CA GLN A 320 -7.63 -21.18 -0.20
C GLN A 320 -7.08 -22.08 -1.31
N PHE A 321 -5.75 -22.09 -1.48
CA PHE A 321 -5.06 -22.84 -2.52
C PHE A 321 -4.12 -23.91 -1.95
N ILE A 322 -4.26 -24.25 -0.66
CA ILE A 322 -3.51 -25.35 -0.06
C ILE A 322 -4.31 -26.64 -0.16
N ARG A 323 -3.68 -27.68 -0.73
CA ARG A 323 -4.19 -29.05 -0.74
C ARG A 323 -3.50 -29.83 0.38
N ASP A 324 -4.24 -30.72 1.03
CA ASP A 324 -3.76 -31.60 2.10
C ASP A 324 -3.00 -30.86 3.23
N PRO A 325 -3.58 -29.78 3.80
CA PRO A 325 -2.88 -28.91 4.75
C PRO A 325 -2.41 -29.68 5.98
N PHE A 326 -1.27 -29.27 6.54
CA PHE A 326 -0.63 -29.84 7.72
C PHE A 326 -0.11 -31.29 7.56
N THR A 327 -0.05 -31.79 6.32
CA THR A 327 0.49 -33.13 6.02
C THR A 327 1.79 -33.02 5.25
N ALA A 328 2.55 -34.11 5.20
CA ALA A 328 3.75 -34.21 4.35
C ALA A 328 3.45 -34.12 2.85
N GLN A 329 2.18 -34.20 2.45
CA GLN A 329 1.70 -34.06 1.08
C GLN A 329 1.14 -32.64 0.81
N ALA A 330 1.23 -31.74 1.79
CA ALA A 330 0.73 -30.38 1.65
C ALA A 330 1.38 -29.69 0.45
N GLN A 331 0.56 -29.16 -0.44
CA GLN A 331 1.04 -28.54 -1.68
C GLN A 331 0.18 -27.35 -2.08
N LEU A 332 0.82 -26.40 -2.76
CA LEU A 332 0.16 -25.19 -3.24
C LEU A 332 -0.39 -25.38 -4.67
N ASP A 333 -1.65 -25.02 -4.86
CA ASP A 333 -2.33 -25.02 -6.15
C ASP A 333 -1.98 -23.77 -6.98
N LEU A 334 -0.80 -23.79 -7.60
CA LEU A 334 -0.33 -22.69 -8.46
C LEU A 334 -1.24 -22.45 -9.68
N ASP A 335 -1.86 -23.50 -10.22
CA ASP A 335 -2.78 -23.39 -11.36
C ASP A 335 -4.08 -22.66 -10.96
N GLY A 336 -4.60 -22.98 -9.77
CA GLY A 336 -5.74 -22.29 -9.16
C GLY A 336 -5.43 -20.81 -8.88
N ILE A 337 -4.23 -20.51 -8.38
CA ILE A 337 -3.76 -19.14 -8.15
C ILE A 337 -3.69 -18.38 -9.48
N GLY A 338 -3.05 -18.95 -10.50
CA GLY A 338 -2.92 -18.32 -11.82
C GLY A 338 -4.26 -18.08 -12.50
N THR A 339 -5.18 -19.04 -12.40
CA THR A 339 -6.55 -18.89 -12.92
C THR A 339 -7.31 -17.76 -12.21
N THR A 340 -7.20 -17.70 -10.88
CA THR A 340 -7.82 -16.67 -10.05
C THR A 340 -7.24 -15.29 -10.37
N ALA A 341 -5.91 -15.19 -10.51
CA ALA A 341 -5.22 -13.96 -10.87
C ALA A 341 -5.71 -13.39 -12.22
N GLY A 342 -5.87 -14.25 -13.24
CA GLY A 342 -6.37 -13.80 -14.53
C GLY A 342 -7.79 -13.24 -14.49
N ILE A 343 -8.69 -13.88 -13.72
CA ILE A 343 -10.07 -13.38 -13.54
C ILE A 343 -10.05 -12.07 -12.71
N ALA A 344 -9.21 -12.00 -11.67
CA ALA A 344 -9.07 -10.83 -10.82
C ALA A 344 -8.57 -9.60 -11.60
N VAL A 345 -7.62 -9.77 -12.54
CA VAL A 345 -7.18 -8.66 -13.41
C VAL A 345 -8.34 -8.08 -14.20
N ARG A 346 -9.21 -8.91 -14.77
CA ARG A 346 -10.39 -8.43 -15.50
C ARG A 346 -11.42 -7.76 -14.60
N LEU A 347 -11.63 -8.30 -13.41
CA LEU A 347 -12.48 -7.68 -12.39
C LEU A 347 -11.97 -6.28 -12.04
N LEU A 348 -10.68 -6.14 -11.75
CA LEU A 348 -10.04 -4.86 -11.44
C LEU A 348 -10.03 -3.92 -12.65
N ASP A 349 -9.86 -4.41 -13.88
CA ASP A 349 -9.96 -3.57 -15.08
C ASP A 349 -11.35 -2.92 -15.20
N ASN A 350 -12.41 -3.66 -14.88
CA ASN A 350 -13.78 -3.12 -14.89
C ASN A 350 -14.05 -2.13 -13.76
N VAL A 351 -13.36 -2.23 -12.62
CA VAL A 351 -13.47 -1.25 -11.53
C VAL A 351 -13.08 0.15 -12.02
N ILE A 352 -12.10 0.28 -12.92
CA ILE A 352 -11.70 1.57 -13.50
C ILE A 352 -12.87 2.25 -14.21
N ASP A 353 -13.68 1.47 -14.92
CA ASP A 353 -14.78 1.98 -15.73
C ASP A 353 -16.05 2.25 -14.90
N VAL A 354 -16.25 1.49 -13.82
CA VAL A 354 -17.39 1.65 -12.89
C VAL A 354 -17.16 2.76 -11.86
N SER A 355 -15.91 3.01 -11.45
CA SER A 355 -15.61 3.93 -10.35
C SER A 355 -15.95 5.38 -10.68
N HIS A 356 -16.48 6.08 -9.66
CA HIS A 356 -16.45 7.53 -9.62
C HIS A 356 -15.07 8.01 -9.15
N PHE A 357 -14.70 9.23 -9.51
CA PHE A 357 -13.43 9.84 -9.11
C PHE A 357 -13.70 11.21 -8.48
N PRO A 358 -13.05 11.54 -7.35
CA PRO A 358 -13.21 12.85 -6.71
C PRO A 358 -12.84 14.02 -7.62
N LEU A 359 -11.78 13.86 -8.41
CA LEU A 359 -11.25 14.91 -9.27
C LEU A 359 -11.18 14.48 -10.75
N PRO A 360 -11.42 15.41 -11.70
CA PRO A 360 -11.25 15.12 -13.12
C PRO A 360 -9.83 14.65 -13.50
N GLY A 361 -8.79 15.21 -12.84
CA GLY A 361 -7.40 14.81 -13.03
C GLY A 361 -7.16 13.33 -12.71
N GLN A 362 -7.72 12.86 -11.58
CA GLN A 362 -7.66 11.45 -11.16
C GLN A 362 -8.39 10.55 -12.16
N ALA A 363 -9.59 10.95 -12.59
CA ALA A 363 -10.35 10.20 -13.58
C ALA A 363 -9.59 10.05 -14.91
N LYS A 364 -8.93 11.13 -15.37
CA LYS A 364 -8.11 11.13 -16.58
C LYS A 364 -6.90 10.21 -16.42
N GLN A 365 -6.16 10.33 -15.32
CA GLN A 365 -4.97 9.51 -15.04
C GLN A 365 -5.33 8.02 -14.99
N ALA A 366 -6.39 7.65 -14.25
CA ALA A 366 -6.81 6.27 -14.08
C ALA A 366 -7.24 5.64 -15.42
N ARG A 367 -8.02 6.35 -16.24
CA ARG A 367 -8.45 5.85 -17.57
C ARG A 367 -7.30 5.75 -18.57
N ASN A 368 -6.35 6.68 -18.52
CA ASN A 368 -5.22 6.73 -19.45
C ASN A 368 -4.15 5.67 -19.17
N SER A 369 -3.89 5.35 -17.90
CA SER A 369 -2.89 4.37 -17.49
C SER A 369 -3.47 2.99 -17.21
N ARG A 370 -4.76 2.91 -16.88
CA ARG A 370 -5.48 1.71 -16.43
C ARG A 370 -4.70 0.89 -15.39
N ARG A 371 -4.05 1.58 -14.46
CA ARG A 371 -3.22 1.01 -13.40
C ARG A 371 -4.07 0.18 -12.43
N ILE A 372 -3.64 -1.05 -12.14
CA ILE A 372 -4.22 -1.91 -11.10
C ILE A 372 -3.10 -2.48 -10.21
N GLY A 373 -3.42 -2.97 -9.03
CA GLY A 373 -2.49 -3.62 -8.12
C GLY A 373 -3.06 -4.93 -7.57
N LEU A 374 -2.72 -6.03 -8.22
CA LEU A 374 -3.02 -7.38 -7.76
C LEU A 374 -1.88 -7.89 -6.88
N GLY A 375 -2.22 -8.24 -5.64
CA GLY A 375 -1.30 -8.78 -4.65
C GLY A 375 -1.72 -10.15 -4.13
N LEU A 376 -1.15 -10.50 -2.98
CA LEU A 376 -1.45 -11.70 -2.22
C LEU A 376 -1.75 -11.33 -0.77
N THR A 377 -2.39 -12.22 -0.04
CA THR A 377 -2.56 -12.17 1.42
C THR A 377 -2.59 -13.59 1.98
N GLY A 378 -2.42 -13.75 3.29
CA GLY A 378 -2.42 -15.07 3.92
C GLY A 378 -1.13 -15.86 3.67
N LEU A 379 -0.01 -15.18 3.36
CA LEU A 379 1.25 -15.85 3.04
C LEU A 379 1.80 -16.64 4.24
N ALA A 380 1.78 -16.05 5.43
CA ALA A 380 2.32 -16.73 6.61
C ALA A 380 1.47 -17.95 6.99
N ASP A 381 0.15 -17.83 6.93
CA ASP A 381 -0.76 -18.96 7.13
C ASP A 381 -0.55 -20.05 6.10
N ALA A 382 -0.44 -19.69 4.82
CA ALA A 382 -0.18 -20.64 3.74
C ALA A 382 1.11 -21.43 3.98
N LEU A 383 2.18 -20.75 4.43
CA LEU A 383 3.43 -21.40 4.80
C LEU A 383 3.25 -22.36 6.00
N ILE A 384 2.49 -21.96 7.03
CA ILE A 384 2.18 -22.82 8.17
C ILE A 384 1.38 -24.06 7.73
N LEU A 385 0.39 -23.88 6.86
CA LEU A 385 -0.42 -24.95 6.26
C LEU A 385 0.45 -25.92 5.42
N LEU A 386 1.53 -25.42 4.81
CA LEU A 386 2.55 -26.21 4.09
C LEU A 386 3.63 -26.81 5.01
N GLN A 387 3.57 -26.56 6.32
CA GLN A 387 4.60 -26.96 7.28
C GLN A 387 5.99 -26.33 7.00
N ILE A 388 6.02 -25.07 6.55
CA ILE A 388 7.24 -24.30 6.26
C ILE A 388 7.32 -23.11 7.21
N ARG A 389 8.48 -22.91 7.86
CA ARG A 389 8.71 -21.76 8.75
C ARG A 389 8.90 -20.48 7.93
N TYR A 390 8.13 -19.45 8.26
CA TYR A 390 8.29 -18.10 7.69
C TYR A 390 9.74 -17.60 7.87
N GLY A 391 10.27 -16.86 6.88
CA GLY A 391 11.63 -16.30 6.93
C GLY A 391 12.74 -17.29 6.55
N SER A 392 12.44 -18.57 6.36
CA SER A 392 13.40 -19.55 5.82
C SER A 392 13.67 -19.34 4.33
N SER A 393 14.79 -19.88 3.83
CA SER A 393 15.10 -19.88 2.39
C SER A 393 14.04 -20.61 1.56
N GLU A 394 13.46 -21.69 2.10
CA GLU A 394 12.35 -22.42 1.49
C GLU A 394 11.10 -21.55 1.41
N ALA A 395 10.73 -20.85 2.50
CA ALA A 395 9.61 -19.90 2.49
C ALA A 395 9.79 -18.79 1.46
N ALA A 396 11.01 -18.24 1.37
CA ALA A 396 11.34 -17.22 0.37
C ALA A 396 11.19 -17.76 -1.06
N HIS A 397 11.61 -19.00 -1.32
CA HIS A 397 11.45 -19.64 -2.62
C HIS A 397 9.97 -19.86 -2.99
N ILE A 398 9.16 -20.37 -2.07
CA ILE A 398 7.72 -20.53 -2.30
C ILE A 398 7.05 -19.18 -2.55
N ALA A 399 7.33 -18.17 -1.73
CA ALA A 399 6.76 -16.83 -1.89
C ALA A 399 7.12 -16.22 -3.25
N GLN A 400 8.36 -16.42 -3.70
CA GLN A 400 8.83 -16.03 -5.03
C GLN A 400 8.03 -16.74 -6.14
N GLN A 401 7.87 -18.07 -6.06
CA GLN A 401 7.13 -18.85 -7.05
C GLN A 401 5.67 -18.42 -7.16
N VAL A 402 5.03 -18.12 -6.03
CA VAL A 402 3.66 -17.61 -5.98
C VAL A 402 3.55 -16.26 -6.67
N MET A 403 4.38 -15.29 -6.28
CA MET A 403 4.31 -13.96 -6.88
C MET A 403 4.65 -13.99 -8.36
N GLN A 404 5.59 -14.85 -8.78
CA GLN A 404 5.89 -15.10 -10.19
C GLN A 404 4.65 -15.62 -10.95
N CYS A 405 3.93 -16.60 -10.39
CA CYS A 405 2.70 -17.11 -10.98
C CYS A 405 1.65 -16.00 -11.14
N ILE A 406 1.41 -15.23 -10.07
CA ILE A 406 0.45 -14.10 -10.08
C ILE A 406 0.84 -13.06 -11.13
N CYS A 407 2.11 -12.63 -11.15
CA CYS A 407 2.62 -11.67 -12.12
C CYS A 407 2.43 -12.15 -13.56
N HIS A 408 2.90 -13.36 -13.88
CA HIS A 408 2.80 -13.89 -15.24
C HIS A 408 1.35 -14.09 -15.68
N ALA A 409 0.47 -14.58 -14.81
CA ALA A 409 -0.95 -14.71 -15.08
C ALA A 409 -1.61 -13.36 -15.30
N ALA A 410 -1.27 -12.36 -14.49
CA ALA A 410 -1.80 -11.00 -14.62
C ALA A 410 -1.43 -10.38 -15.97
N TYR A 411 -0.16 -10.43 -16.37
CA TYR A 411 0.28 -9.88 -17.65
C TYR A 411 -0.37 -10.60 -18.84
N ARG A 412 -0.50 -11.93 -18.79
CA ARG A 412 -1.23 -12.70 -19.83
C ARG A 412 -2.69 -12.28 -19.92
N ALA A 413 -3.38 -12.14 -18.79
CA ALA A 413 -4.77 -11.69 -18.77
C ALA A 413 -4.92 -10.26 -19.32
N SER A 414 -3.98 -9.37 -19.02
CA SER A 414 -4.00 -8.01 -19.57
C SER A 414 -3.70 -7.95 -21.07
N ILE A 415 -2.88 -8.87 -21.60
CA ILE A 415 -2.68 -9.05 -23.05
C ILE A 415 -3.97 -9.55 -23.71
N ASP A 416 -4.65 -10.52 -23.10
CA ASP A 416 -5.94 -11.02 -23.61
C ASP A 416 -7.01 -9.93 -23.59
N LEU A 417 -7.05 -9.11 -22.54
CA LEU A 417 -7.91 -7.93 -22.47
C LEU A 417 -7.54 -6.88 -23.52
N ALA A 418 -6.27 -6.70 -23.84
CA ALA A 418 -5.84 -5.77 -24.89
C ALA A 418 -6.31 -6.24 -26.27
N ARG A 419 -6.26 -7.55 -26.52
CA ARG A 419 -6.78 -8.17 -27.75
C ARG A 419 -8.28 -7.93 -27.91
N GLU A 420 -9.03 -7.97 -26.81
CA GLU A 420 -10.49 -7.81 -26.82
C GLU A 420 -10.94 -6.34 -26.80
N LYS A 421 -10.37 -5.54 -25.90
CA LYS A 421 -10.84 -4.19 -25.53
C LYS A 421 -9.88 -3.07 -25.94
N GLY A 422 -8.74 -3.41 -26.54
CA GLY A 422 -7.65 -2.48 -26.87
C GLY A 422 -6.69 -2.21 -25.71
N SER A 423 -5.48 -1.74 -26.01
CA SER A 423 -4.48 -1.37 -25.01
C SER A 423 -4.88 -0.12 -24.19
N PHE A 424 -4.20 0.12 -23.06
CA PHE A 424 -4.40 1.39 -22.34
C PHE A 424 -3.97 2.59 -23.20
N PRO A 425 -4.61 3.77 -23.06
CA PRO A 425 -4.37 4.92 -23.94
C PRO A 425 -2.92 5.44 -24.03
N LEU A 426 -2.16 5.40 -22.93
CA LEU A 426 -0.76 5.86 -22.92
C LEU A 426 0.26 4.81 -23.42
N PHE A 427 -0.19 3.68 -23.95
CA PHE A 427 0.69 2.60 -24.36
C PHE A 427 1.54 2.99 -25.58
N ASP A 428 2.84 3.18 -25.35
CA ASP A 428 3.86 3.21 -26.39
C ASP A 428 4.57 1.86 -26.42
N LYS A 429 4.32 1.06 -27.47
CA LYS A 429 4.82 -0.33 -27.57
C LYS A 429 6.33 -0.42 -27.39
N GLU A 430 7.10 0.42 -28.08
CA GLU A 430 8.56 0.35 -28.08
C GLU A 430 9.11 0.76 -26.71
N LYS A 431 8.63 1.87 -26.16
CA LYS A 431 9.11 2.36 -24.86
C LYS A 431 8.64 1.48 -23.70
N TYR A 432 7.41 0.93 -23.76
CA TYR A 432 6.90 0.02 -22.75
C TYR A 432 7.72 -1.28 -22.71
N LEU A 433 8.02 -1.89 -23.86
CA LEU A 433 8.88 -3.08 -23.94
C LEU A 433 10.33 -2.79 -23.51
N ALA A 434 10.77 -1.54 -23.62
CA ALA A 434 12.08 -1.08 -23.15
C ALA A 434 12.10 -0.79 -21.63
N SER A 435 10.99 -0.83 -20.90
CA SER A 435 11.00 -0.62 -19.44
C SER A 435 11.84 -1.69 -18.74
N ASN A 436 12.50 -1.33 -17.63
CA ASN A 436 13.37 -2.29 -16.93
C ASN A 436 12.60 -3.49 -16.36
N PHE A 437 11.35 -3.30 -15.94
CA PHE A 437 10.52 -4.39 -15.41
C PHE A 437 9.98 -5.27 -16.55
N VAL A 438 9.43 -4.69 -17.62
CA VAL A 438 8.87 -5.47 -18.74
C VAL A 438 9.95 -6.32 -19.42
N ARG A 439 11.20 -5.84 -19.45
CA ARG A 439 12.33 -6.63 -19.95
C ARG A 439 12.61 -7.91 -19.15
N THR A 440 12.24 -7.99 -17.88
CA THR A 440 12.44 -9.21 -17.08
C THR A 440 11.34 -10.25 -17.28
N LEU A 441 10.23 -9.89 -17.94
CA LEU A 441 9.15 -10.83 -18.21
C LEU A 441 9.57 -11.91 -19.22
N PRO A 442 8.99 -13.12 -19.14
CA PRO A 442 9.22 -14.19 -20.10
C PRO A 442 9.00 -13.74 -21.55
N GLU A 443 9.77 -14.29 -22.48
CA GLU A 443 9.69 -13.96 -23.90
C GLU A 443 8.28 -14.14 -24.46
N SER A 444 7.56 -15.19 -24.04
CA SER A 444 6.16 -15.41 -24.43
C SER A 444 5.24 -14.24 -24.08
N ILE A 445 5.46 -13.60 -22.92
CA ILE A 445 4.66 -12.45 -22.47
C ILE A 445 5.05 -11.21 -23.27
N ARG A 446 6.35 -10.95 -23.45
CA ARG A 446 6.83 -9.82 -24.25
C ARG A 446 6.35 -9.91 -25.70
N ASN A 447 6.39 -11.09 -26.31
CA ASN A 447 5.87 -11.34 -27.66
C ASN A 447 4.34 -11.16 -27.72
N GLY A 448 3.61 -11.58 -26.68
CA GLY A 448 2.18 -11.30 -26.54
C GLY A 448 1.87 -9.80 -26.51
N ILE A 449 2.66 -9.00 -25.78
CA ILE A 449 2.56 -7.53 -25.76
C ILE A 449 2.86 -6.95 -27.14
N VAL A 450 3.87 -7.46 -27.86
CA VAL A 450 4.16 -7.02 -29.23
C VAL A 450 2.98 -7.28 -30.16
N GLN A 451 2.36 -8.45 -30.06
CA GLN A 451 1.32 -8.91 -30.98
C GLN A 451 -0.06 -8.28 -30.70
N HIS A 452 -0.41 -8.08 -29.43
CA HIS A 452 -1.76 -7.70 -29.02
C HIS A 452 -1.83 -6.43 -28.17
N GLY A 453 -0.68 -5.89 -27.76
CA GLY A 453 -0.59 -4.82 -26.77
C GLY A 453 -0.91 -5.30 -25.36
N ILE A 454 -1.18 -4.36 -24.45
CA ILE A 454 -1.49 -4.65 -23.05
C ILE A 454 -2.54 -3.67 -22.51
N ARG A 455 -3.50 -4.17 -21.70
CA ARG A 455 -4.66 -3.39 -21.25
C ARG A 455 -4.35 -2.49 -20.06
N ASN A 456 -3.37 -2.84 -19.24
CA ASN A 456 -3.06 -2.18 -17.98
C ASN A 456 -1.57 -1.83 -17.94
N SER A 457 -1.22 -0.62 -17.49
CA SER A 457 0.19 -0.19 -17.43
C SER A 457 1.00 -0.93 -16.36
N HIS A 458 0.38 -1.16 -15.20
CA HIS A 458 0.92 -1.90 -14.07
C HIS A 458 -0.15 -2.81 -13.53
N LEU A 459 0.29 -3.93 -12.95
CA LEU A 459 -0.57 -5.05 -12.62
C LEU A 459 -0.39 -5.57 -11.20
N THR A 460 0.79 -5.42 -10.60
CA THR A 460 1.11 -6.08 -9.32
C THR A 460 1.57 -5.11 -8.25
N ALA A 461 0.95 -5.20 -7.07
CA ALA A 461 1.30 -4.47 -5.86
C ALA A 461 0.91 -5.32 -4.66
N ILE A 462 1.68 -5.29 -3.58
CA ILE A 462 1.27 -5.96 -2.33
C ILE A 462 0.93 -4.90 -1.29
N ALA A 463 -0.37 -4.69 -1.12
CA ALA A 463 -0.92 -3.78 -0.13
C ALA A 463 -1.09 -4.45 1.23
N PRO A 464 -1.17 -3.65 2.32
CA PRO A 464 -1.72 -4.13 3.56
C PRO A 464 -3.13 -4.66 3.32
N ALA A 465 -3.45 -5.76 3.97
CA ALA A 465 -4.74 -6.41 3.88
C ALA A 465 -5.50 -6.36 5.21
N GLY A 466 -5.24 -5.40 6.11
CA GLY A 466 -5.65 -5.54 7.51
C GLY A 466 -7.17 -5.66 7.74
N SER A 467 -8.02 -4.94 6.99
CA SER A 467 -9.49 -5.12 7.11
C SER A 467 -10.00 -6.35 6.35
N ILE A 468 -9.45 -6.63 5.17
CA ILE A 468 -9.90 -7.76 4.33
C ILE A 468 -9.37 -9.12 4.82
N SER A 469 -8.26 -9.14 5.54
CA SER A 469 -7.68 -10.34 6.15
C SER A 469 -8.47 -10.74 7.40
N LEU A 470 -8.92 -9.78 8.20
CA LEU A 470 -9.88 -10.01 9.28
C LEU A 470 -11.21 -10.52 8.77
N LEU A 471 -11.73 -9.92 7.68
CA LEU A 471 -12.94 -10.40 7.01
C LEU A 471 -12.80 -11.88 6.61
N ALA A 472 -11.62 -12.25 6.09
CA ALA A 472 -11.26 -13.62 5.73
C ALA A 472 -10.78 -14.43 6.95
N ASN A 473 -11.47 -14.30 8.09
CA ASN A 473 -11.23 -15.06 9.31
C ASN A 473 -9.85 -14.89 9.96
N ASN A 474 -9.29 -13.67 9.87
CA ASN A 474 -7.99 -13.31 10.46
C ASN A 474 -6.82 -14.14 9.92
N ILE A 475 -6.72 -14.22 8.59
CA ILE A 475 -5.47 -14.58 7.92
C ILE A 475 -4.44 -13.44 8.08
N SER A 476 -3.16 -13.78 7.95
CA SER A 476 -2.04 -12.85 7.82
C SER A 476 -2.25 -11.84 6.69
N SER A 477 -1.83 -10.61 6.96
CA SER A 477 -2.05 -9.45 6.09
C SER A 477 -0.96 -9.36 5.03
N GLY A 478 -1.30 -9.44 3.74
CA GLY A 478 -0.32 -9.26 2.67
C GLY A 478 0.81 -10.30 2.75
N LEU A 479 2.05 -9.80 2.80
CA LEU A 479 3.26 -10.58 3.06
C LEU A 479 3.74 -10.50 4.53
N GLU A 480 2.91 -10.07 5.46
CA GLU A 480 3.32 -10.02 6.87
C GLU A 480 3.37 -11.41 7.49
N PRO A 481 4.30 -11.65 8.43
CA PRO A 481 4.22 -12.84 9.28
C PRO A 481 2.94 -12.81 10.14
N VAL A 482 2.61 -13.94 10.75
CA VAL A 482 1.56 -13.96 11.78
C VAL A 482 1.95 -13.02 12.91
N PHE A 483 1.07 -12.11 13.28
CA PHE A 483 1.34 -11.16 14.36
C PHE A 483 1.53 -11.88 15.71
N ASP A 484 0.52 -12.66 16.10
CA ASP A 484 0.55 -13.57 17.24
C ASP A 484 -0.53 -14.65 17.06
N SER A 485 -0.42 -15.74 17.81
CA SER A 485 -1.36 -16.88 17.78
C SER A 485 -2.76 -16.50 18.25
N SER A 486 -2.85 -15.62 19.25
CA SER A 486 -4.09 -15.02 19.72
C SER A 486 -3.84 -13.68 20.42
N TYR A 487 -4.74 -12.72 20.26
CA TYR A 487 -4.61 -11.39 20.87
C TYR A 487 -5.97 -10.72 21.05
N SER A 488 -6.05 -9.77 22.00
CA SER A 488 -7.22 -8.90 22.18
C SER A 488 -7.20 -7.76 21.17
N ARG A 489 -8.36 -7.45 20.60
CA ARG A 489 -8.52 -6.34 19.68
C ARG A 489 -9.72 -5.48 20.00
N TRP A 490 -9.47 -4.18 20.10
CA TRP A 490 -10.51 -3.17 20.29
C TRP A 490 -11.00 -2.64 18.95
N VAL A 491 -12.31 -2.63 18.75
CA VAL A 491 -12.97 -2.11 17.55
C VAL A 491 -13.93 -0.99 17.95
N LEU A 492 -13.74 0.18 17.35
CA LEU A 492 -14.62 1.32 17.55
C LEU A 492 -15.97 1.07 16.87
N LYS A 493 -17.05 1.22 17.63
CA LYS A 493 -18.43 1.16 17.14
C LYS A 493 -18.88 2.52 16.61
N GLN A 494 -19.97 2.50 15.86
CA GLN A 494 -20.59 3.72 15.32
C GLN A 494 -21.06 4.71 16.40
N ASP A 495 -21.34 4.23 17.62
CA ASP A 495 -21.73 5.06 18.77
C ASP A 495 -20.53 5.67 19.51
N GLY A 496 -19.30 5.42 19.05
CA GLY A 496 -18.06 5.90 19.66
C GLY A 496 -17.54 5.03 20.81
N SER A 497 -18.25 3.96 21.21
CA SER A 497 -17.76 2.99 22.20
C SER A 497 -16.85 1.93 21.56
N TYR A 498 -16.04 1.23 22.37
CA TYR A 498 -15.20 0.14 21.87
C TYR A 498 -15.81 -1.23 22.22
N SER A 499 -15.68 -2.19 21.31
CA SER A 499 -15.89 -3.61 21.55
C SER A 499 -14.56 -4.35 21.53
N GLU A 500 -14.31 -5.16 22.55
CA GLU A 500 -13.17 -6.07 22.57
C GLU A 500 -13.53 -7.40 21.90
N TYR A 501 -12.64 -7.90 21.05
CA TYR A 501 -12.73 -9.21 20.41
C TYR A 501 -11.46 -9.99 20.73
N GLN A 502 -11.63 -11.25 21.14
CA GLN A 502 -10.55 -12.23 21.11
C GLN A 502 -10.36 -12.69 19.67
N VAL A 503 -9.14 -12.54 19.17
CA VAL A 503 -8.78 -12.87 17.80
C VAL A 503 -7.77 -14.01 17.84
N VAL A 504 -7.98 -15.02 17.01
CA VAL A 504 -7.08 -16.16 16.83
C VAL A 504 -6.64 -16.16 15.37
N ASP A 505 -5.37 -16.46 15.14
CA ASP A 505 -4.81 -16.65 13.80
C ASP A 505 -5.51 -17.79 13.05
N TYR A 506 -5.70 -17.61 11.74
CA TYR A 506 -6.42 -18.59 10.90
C TYR A 506 -5.75 -19.95 10.89
N ALA A 507 -4.42 -20.02 10.68
CA ALA A 507 -3.70 -21.30 10.64
C ALA A 507 -3.71 -22.01 12.00
N VAL A 508 -3.65 -21.25 13.10
CA VAL A 508 -3.79 -21.79 14.46
C VAL A 508 -5.17 -22.42 14.67
N GLU A 509 -6.24 -21.72 14.26
CA GLU A 509 -7.60 -22.23 14.37
C GLU A 509 -7.84 -23.47 13.47
N ALA A 510 -7.23 -23.49 12.28
CA ALA A 510 -7.27 -24.65 11.39
C ALA A 510 -6.52 -25.85 11.98
N TRP A 511 -5.36 -25.63 12.60
CA TRP A 511 -4.57 -26.69 13.25
C TRP A 511 -5.31 -27.36 14.41
N ARG A 512 -6.01 -26.58 15.23
CA ARG A 512 -6.82 -27.08 16.35
C ARG A 512 -7.92 -28.07 15.92
N LYS A 513 -8.36 -28.01 14.66
CA LYS A 513 -9.38 -28.92 14.13
C LYS A 513 -8.81 -30.28 13.71
N VAL A 514 -7.52 -30.35 13.43
CA VAL A 514 -6.85 -31.57 12.93
C VAL A 514 -5.89 -32.19 13.95
N SER A 515 -5.45 -31.42 14.95
CA SER A 515 -4.54 -31.89 16.00
C SER A 515 -5.22 -31.96 17.37
N SER A 516 -5.05 -33.07 18.06
CA SER A 516 -5.49 -33.26 19.45
C SER A 516 -4.42 -32.87 20.49
N SER A 517 -3.24 -32.39 20.08
CA SER A 517 -2.10 -32.16 20.97
C SER A 517 -2.25 -30.93 21.87
N GLY A 518 -3.14 -30.00 21.53
CA GLY A 518 -3.24 -28.69 22.20
C GLY A 518 -2.03 -27.78 21.95
N THR A 519 -1.07 -28.17 21.11
CA THR A 519 0.12 -27.38 20.75
C THR A 519 -0.11 -26.58 19.47
N PHE A 520 0.76 -25.61 19.18
CA PHE A 520 0.80 -24.94 17.88
C PHE A 520 1.42 -25.84 16.80
N PRO A 521 1.22 -25.52 15.50
CA PRO A 521 2.01 -26.10 14.42
C PRO A 521 3.52 -25.94 14.71
N PRO A 522 4.37 -26.96 14.52
CA PRO A 522 5.79 -26.87 14.84
C PRO A 522 6.56 -25.75 14.14
N VAL A 523 6.07 -25.31 12.97
CA VAL A 523 6.68 -24.24 12.16
C VAL A 523 6.12 -22.85 12.45
N PHE A 524 5.16 -22.75 13.38
CA PHE A 524 4.55 -21.48 13.74
C PHE A 524 5.62 -20.55 14.33
N VAL A 525 5.72 -19.36 13.74
CA VAL A 525 6.50 -18.25 14.28
C VAL A 525 5.68 -16.99 14.18
N ASN A 526 5.71 -16.21 15.25
CA ASN A 526 5.09 -14.90 15.26
C ASN A 526 6.08 -13.82 14.82
N ALA A 527 5.58 -12.62 14.60
CA ALA A 527 6.34 -11.48 14.09
C ALA A 527 7.55 -11.10 14.97
N TYR A 528 7.48 -11.36 16.28
CA TYR A 528 8.51 -11.01 17.24
C TYR A 528 9.65 -12.04 17.33
N ALA A 529 9.41 -13.26 16.86
CA ALA A 529 10.40 -14.33 16.83
C ALA A 529 11.29 -14.30 15.57
N LEU A 530 11.04 -13.38 14.65
CA LEU A 530 11.77 -13.22 13.40
C LEU A 530 12.84 -12.13 13.53
N THR A 531 13.99 -12.38 12.91
CA THR A 531 15.05 -11.39 12.76
C THR A 531 14.70 -10.37 11.66
N PRO A 532 15.19 -9.13 11.73
CA PRO A 532 15.00 -8.15 10.67
C PRO A 532 15.47 -8.62 9.28
N ALA A 533 16.54 -9.43 9.22
CA ALA A 533 17.04 -10.02 7.99
C ALA A 533 16.05 -11.03 7.36
N GLU A 534 15.41 -11.87 8.17
CA GLU A 534 14.37 -12.80 7.69
C GLU A 534 13.17 -12.05 7.12
N HIS A 535 12.79 -10.92 7.73
CA HIS A 535 11.76 -10.04 7.18
C HIS A 535 12.15 -9.48 5.81
N LEU A 536 13.37 -8.92 5.67
CA LEU A 536 13.85 -8.37 4.41
C LEU A 536 13.97 -9.43 3.32
N GLN A 537 14.45 -10.63 3.65
CA GLN A 537 14.63 -11.72 2.70
C GLN A 537 13.30 -12.09 2.01
N MET A 538 12.20 -12.12 2.78
CA MET A 538 10.87 -12.41 2.23
C MET A 538 10.39 -11.31 1.27
N GLN A 539 10.64 -10.04 1.62
CA GLN A 539 10.31 -8.91 0.73
C GLN A 539 11.14 -8.96 -0.55
N ALA A 540 12.45 -9.19 -0.43
CA ALA A 540 13.39 -9.26 -1.54
C ALA A 540 13.10 -10.41 -2.51
N ALA A 541 12.66 -11.56 -2.00
CA ALA A 541 12.27 -12.70 -2.83
C ALA A 541 11.09 -12.39 -3.76
N ILE A 542 10.17 -11.54 -3.30
CA ILE A 542 8.92 -11.22 -4.00
C ILE A 542 9.07 -10.00 -4.93
N GLN A 543 9.87 -9.01 -4.54
CA GLN A 543 10.03 -7.72 -5.24
C GLN A 543 10.27 -7.81 -6.76
N PRO A 544 11.04 -8.78 -7.30
CA PRO A 544 11.25 -8.91 -8.75
C PRO A 544 9.98 -9.12 -9.58
N TYR A 545 8.89 -9.58 -8.96
CA TYR A 545 7.61 -9.85 -9.62
C TYR A 545 6.53 -8.81 -9.30
N VAL A 546 6.92 -7.71 -8.65
CA VAL A 546 6.03 -6.59 -8.28
C VAL A 546 6.43 -5.34 -9.07
N ASP A 547 5.60 -4.96 -10.05
CA ASP A 547 5.85 -3.80 -10.92
C ASP A 547 5.64 -2.45 -10.22
N GLN A 548 4.79 -2.41 -9.19
CA GLN A 548 4.67 -1.30 -8.25
C GLN A 548 5.57 -1.54 -7.04
N ALA A 549 5.09 -1.49 -5.79
CA ALA A 549 5.90 -1.76 -4.62
C ALA A 549 5.17 -2.69 -3.64
N ILE A 550 5.80 -2.87 -2.47
CA ILE A 550 5.37 -3.78 -1.43
C ILE A 550 5.26 -2.98 -0.14
N SER A 551 4.10 -3.02 0.52
CA SER A 551 3.97 -2.56 1.89
C SER A 551 4.36 -3.71 2.80
N LYS A 552 5.51 -3.57 3.46
CA LYS A 552 5.99 -4.49 4.49
C LYS A 552 6.57 -3.72 5.65
N THR A 553 6.22 -4.14 6.85
CA THR A 553 6.85 -3.73 8.09
C THR A 553 7.96 -4.70 8.45
N ILE A 554 9.17 -4.16 8.62
CA ILE A 554 10.28 -4.87 9.23
C ILE A 554 10.21 -4.61 10.73
N ASN A 555 9.82 -5.63 11.51
CA ASN A 555 9.73 -5.51 12.96
C ASN A 555 11.14 -5.56 13.56
N ILE A 556 11.45 -4.58 14.39
CA ILE A 556 12.75 -4.39 15.01
C ILE A 556 12.60 -4.64 16.51
N PRO A 557 13.40 -5.53 17.12
CA PRO A 557 13.44 -5.72 18.56
C PRO A 557 13.70 -4.40 19.32
N ALA A 558 13.10 -4.26 20.50
CA ALA A 558 13.23 -3.04 21.31
C ALA A 558 14.66 -2.82 21.84
N ASP A 559 15.51 -3.85 21.83
CA ASP A 559 16.92 -3.83 22.21
C ASP A 559 17.88 -3.98 21.02
N TYR A 560 17.36 -3.94 19.78
CA TYR A 560 18.16 -4.12 18.57
C TYR A 560 19.24 -3.04 18.43
N ASP A 561 20.46 -3.42 18.08
CA ASP A 561 21.58 -2.49 17.99
C ASP A 561 21.36 -1.43 16.89
N PHE A 562 21.80 -0.20 17.15
CA PHE A 562 21.61 0.92 16.22
C PHE A 562 22.49 0.81 14.97
N ASP A 563 23.73 0.32 15.10
CA ASP A 563 24.61 0.13 13.95
C ASP A 563 24.09 -0.99 13.04
N ASP A 564 23.58 -2.09 13.62
CA ASP A 564 22.89 -3.14 12.86
C ASP A 564 21.63 -2.60 12.17
N PHE A 565 20.82 -1.81 12.88
CA PHE A 565 19.64 -1.15 12.29
C PHE A 565 19.98 -0.27 11.10
N ARG A 566 21.09 0.47 11.18
CA ARG A 566 21.57 1.33 10.09
C ARG A 566 21.94 0.51 8.85
N HIS A 567 22.48 -0.70 9.02
CA HIS A 567 22.83 -1.58 7.90
C HIS A 567 21.59 -2.17 7.22
N LEU A 568 20.50 -2.39 7.96
CA LEU A 568 19.24 -2.91 7.43
C LEU A 568 18.71 -2.13 6.20
N TYR A 569 18.73 -0.81 6.25
CA TYR A 569 18.30 0.02 5.11
C TYR A 569 19.30 -0.01 3.96
N GLN A 570 20.58 -0.22 4.24
CA GLN A 570 21.61 -0.42 3.22
C GLN A 570 21.40 -1.76 2.52
N ASP A 571 21.12 -2.83 3.27
CA ASP A 571 20.78 -4.15 2.76
C ASP A 571 19.51 -4.09 1.90
N ALA A 572 18.47 -3.39 2.36
CA ALA A 572 17.26 -3.15 1.58
C ALA A 572 17.56 -2.50 0.22
N TYR A 573 18.44 -1.50 0.20
CA TYR A 573 18.87 -0.86 -1.04
C TYR A 573 19.67 -1.82 -1.95
N ASP A 574 20.59 -2.59 -1.38
CA ASP A 574 21.43 -3.55 -2.10
C ASP A 574 20.63 -4.72 -2.68
N LEU A 575 19.58 -5.15 -1.99
CA LEU A 575 18.61 -6.14 -2.46
C LEU A 575 17.69 -5.59 -3.57
N GLY A 576 17.80 -4.31 -3.91
CA GLY A 576 17.02 -3.68 -4.98
C GLY A 576 15.56 -3.43 -4.60
N LEU A 577 15.26 -3.30 -3.31
CA LEU A 577 13.93 -2.93 -2.84
C LEU A 577 13.57 -1.50 -3.28
N LYS A 578 12.28 -1.21 -3.36
CA LYS A 578 11.77 0.13 -3.73
C LYS A 578 11.60 1.05 -2.51
N GLY A 579 11.51 0.48 -1.32
CA GLY A 579 11.45 1.20 -0.06
C GLY A 579 11.61 0.25 1.12
N CYS A 580 11.80 0.81 2.30
CA CYS A 580 11.92 0.08 3.55
C CYS A 580 11.19 0.84 4.66
N THR A 581 10.39 0.11 5.44
CA THR A 581 9.66 0.62 6.59
C THR A 581 9.96 -0.27 7.78
N THR A 582 10.44 0.33 8.86
CA THR A 582 10.76 -0.38 10.10
C THR A 582 9.80 0.04 11.20
N PHE A 583 9.36 -0.91 12.03
CA PHE A 583 8.67 -0.61 13.26
C PHE A 583 9.45 -1.15 14.44
N ARG A 584 9.81 -0.27 15.37
CA ARG A 584 10.48 -0.61 16.62
C ARG A 584 9.57 -0.18 17.79
N PRO A 585 9.13 -1.10 18.65
CA PRO A 585 8.44 -0.72 19.87
C PRO A 585 9.35 0.18 20.71
N ASN A 586 8.84 1.33 21.13
CA ASN A 586 9.59 2.25 21.99
C ASN A 586 8.63 3.00 22.93
N PRO A 587 9.12 3.70 23.98
CA PRO A 587 8.27 4.44 24.92
C PRO A 587 7.42 5.55 24.26
N ILE A 588 7.71 5.87 23.00
CA ILE A 588 7.06 6.90 22.20
C ILE A 588 5.96 6.36 21.30
N THR A 589 6.22 5.25 20.62
CA THR A 589 5.28 4.57 19.74
C THR A 589 4.37 3.64 20.54
N GLY A 590 4.86 2.94 21.55
CA GLY A 590 4.13 1.88 22.25
C GLY A 590 4.03 0.60 21.41
N ALA A 591 3.17 -0.34 21.83
CA ALA A 591 2.81 -1.54 21.05
C ALA A 591 1.46 -1.32 20.35
N ILE A 592 1.36 -1.64 19.07
CA ILE A 592 0.11 -1.47 18.26
C ILE A 592 -0.97 -2.49 18.67
N LEU A 593 -0.55 -3.65 19.19
CA LEU A 593 -1.39 -4.75 19.62
C LEU A 593 -0.78 -5.28 20.93
N SER A 594 -1.60 -5.38 21.98
CA SER A 594 -1.16 -5.86 23.30
C SER A 594 -1.32 -7.37 23.39
N ASN A 595 -0.26 -8.06 23.82
CA ASN A 595 -0.38 -9.45 24.24
C ASN A 595 -1.28 -9.54 25.47
N VAL A 596 -1.97 -10.68 25.64
CA VAL A 596 -2.95 -10.91 26.71
C VAL A 596 -2.34 -10.71 28.12
N ASP A 597 -1.01 -10.77 28.26
CA ASP A 597 -0.30 -10.65 29.54
C ASP A 597 0.26 -9.25 29.86
N THR A 598 0.00 -8.21 29.04
CA THR A 598 0.51 -6.84 29.31
C THR A 598 -0.60 -5.79 29.27
N GLU A 599 -1.16 -5.47 30.44
CA GLU A 599 -2.00 -4.30 30.68
C GLU A 599 -1.16 -3.01 30.57
N GLN A 600 -1.10 -2.42 29.37
CA GLN A 600 -0.97 -0.96 29.17
C GLN A 600 -1.01 -0.63 27.68
N ALA A 601 -2.21 -0.49 27.12
CA ALA A 601 -2.40 0.13 25.81
C ALA A 601 -2.58 1.65 25.99
N ILE A 602 -1.50 2.42 25.81
CA ILE A 602 -1.58 3.87 25.65
C ILE A 602 -1.93 4.16 24.18
N LEU A 603 -2.95 5.01 23.96
CA LEU A 603 -3.47 5.41 22.65
C LEU A 603 -2.34 5.76 21.65
N HIS A 604 -2.14 4.92 20.63
CA HIS A 604 -1.10 5.05 19.61
C HIS A 604 -1.59 5.77 18.35
N CYS A 605 -0.70 6.58 17.77
CA CYS A 605 -0.77 7.15 16.42
C CYS A 605 -1.06 6.17 15.25
N CYS A 606 -0.71 4.88 15.30
CA CYS A 606 -0.78 3.93 14.18
C CYS A 606 -1.82 2.82 14.44
N ASN A 607 -3.07 3.22 14.72
CA ASN A 607 -4.19 2.28 14.64
C ASN A 607 -4.49 1.93 13.17
N LEU A 608 -5.11 0.77 12.95
CA LEU A 608 -5.77 0.40 11.68
C LEU A 608 -6.83 1.42 11.18
N GLU A 609 -7.12 2.46 11.96
CA GLU A 609 -7.82 3.67 11.49
C GLU A 609 -7.05 4.39 10.36
N ARG A 610 -5.73 4.18 10.23
CA ARG A 610 -4.89 4.70 9.14
C ARG A 610 -4.80 3.80 7.91
N GLU A 611 -5.24 2.54 7.99
CA GLU A 611 -5.30 1.73 6.79
C GLU A 611 -6.45 2.25 5.93
N ALA A 612 -6.07 2.92 4.84
CA ALA A 612 -6.96 3.03 3.70
C ALA A 612 -7.36 1.61 3.32
N ASP A 613 -8.67 1.38 3.22
CA ASP A 613 -9.32 0.08 3.02
C ASP A 613 -8.63 -0.87 2.03
#